data_AF-A0A401G5A2-F1
#
_entry.id   AF-A0A401G5A2-F1
#
_cell.length_a   1.000
_cell.length_b   1.000
_cell.length_c   1.000
_cell.angle_alpha   90.00
_cell.angle_beta   90.00
_cell.angle_gamma   90.00
#
_symmetry.space_group_name_H-M   'P 1'
#
loop_
_entity.id
_entity.type
_entity.pdbx_description
1 polymer ?
#
loop_
_entity_poly.entity_id
_entity_poly.type
_entity_poly.pdbx_seq_one_letter_code
_entity_poly.pdbx_strand_id
1 'polypeptide(L)'
;MASRSVPHISSHQAHSRLSRLTISGYRGASGIGTVHQFVQCLCALLHLRHLKLVDVAFRNGDEPAGFGVLQKGLNTLELEDVSAETLRGLFSLFLSTVEHITFTGCMIPDEMDRLPPCGLQIAHLSAEQDLAPVLRRWSGEDLTVIDCPSFNTALLAELAQPDAVGNWMCPRLMNITVSGCAQFTSGDLRRMVDPRCAVRERTGFPDPGDDEFIVSSIDMLKTSDCGALEPEDREWFDKNICTVEWNSWSGGTKQSVLYR
;
A
#
# COMPACT_ATOMS: atom_id res chain seq x y z
N MET A 1 48.92 0.01 -31.69
CA MET A 1 48.23 0.62 -30.53
C MET A 1 46.94 1.25 -31.04
N ALA A 2 45.83 0.52 -30.97
CA ALA A 2 44.54 0.99 -31.44
C ALA A 2 43.74 1.52 -30.24
N SER A 3 43.54 2.83 -30.22
CA SER A 3 42.66 3.53 -29.29
C SER A 3 41.22 3.05 -29.48
N ARG A 4 40.63 2.46 -28.44
CA ARG A 4 39.19 2.14 -28.41
C ARG A 4 38.45 3.38 -27.92
N SER A 5 37.79 4.05 -28.85
CA SER A 5 36.83 5.12 -28.58
C SER A 5 35.63 4.57 -27.82
N VAL A 6 35.37 5.13 -26.64
CA VAL A 6 34.14 4.93 -25.87
C VAL A 6 32.97 5.59 -26.64
N PRO A 7 31.82 4.94 -26.81
CA PRO A 7 30.67 5.61 -27.42
C PRO A 7 30.14 6.67 -26.46
N HIS A 8 30.29 7.92 -26.86
CA HIS A 8 29.57 9.06 -26.30
C HIS A 8 28.08 8.84 -26.61
N ILE A 9 27.28 8.51 -25.60
CA ILE A 9 25.82 8.49 -25.74
C ILE A 9 25.36 9.94 -25.73
N SER A 10 25.17 10.48 -26.93
CA SER A 10 24.55 11.78 -27.18
C SER A 10 23.15 11.78 -26.57
N SER A 11 22.86 12.78 -25.75
CA SER A 11 21.54 13.06 -25.19
C SER A 11 20.54 13.40 -26.30
N HIS A 12 19.99 12.39 -26.97
CA HIS A 12 18.80 12.60 -27.77
C HIS A 12 17.62 12.82 -26.82
N GLN A 13 17.13 14.06 -26.80
CA GLN A 13 15.83 14.45 -26.26
C GLN A 13 14.70 13.72 -27.00
N ALA A 14 14.55 12.42 -26.75
CA ALA A 14 13.29 11.75 -27.00
C ALA A 14 12.35 12.19 -25.87
N HIS A 15 11.58 13.26 -26.11
CA HIS A 15 10.48 13.66 -25.25
C HIS A 15 9.36 12.61 -25.34
N SER A 16 9.61 11.46 -24.73
CA SER A 16 8.65 10.38 -24.59
C SER A 16 7.48 10.90 -23.76
N ARG A 17 6.31 11.08 -24.38
CA ARG A 17 5.02 11.35 -23.70
C ARG A 17 4.44 10.10 -23.03
N LEU A 18 5.24 9.04 -22.88
CA LEU A 18 4.78 7.80 -22.30
C LEU A 18 4.40 8.03 -20.83
N SER A 19 3.11 7.94 -20.55
CA SER A 19 2.54 8.17 -19.21
C SER A 19 2.16 6.88 -18.49
N ARG A 20 2.05 5.77 -19.23
CA ARG A 20 1.75 4.43 -18.71
C ARG A 20 2.71 3.44 -19.35
N LEU A 21 3.31 2.58 -18.54
CA LEU A 21 4.19 1.50 -18.98
C LEU A 21 3.79 0.22 -18.26
N THR A 22 3.58 -0.84 -19.03
CA THR A 22 3.37 -2.20 -18.52
C THR A 22 4.47 -3.10 -19.05
N ILE A 23 5.11 -3.85 -18.17
CA ILE A 23 6.13 -4.84 -18.53
C ILE A 23 5.72 -6.18 -17.94
N SER A 24 5.70 -7.21 -18.78
CA SER A 24 5.19 -8.52 -18.39
C SER A 24 5.96 -9.70 -18.97
N GLY A 25 6.08 -10.79 -18.22
CA GLY A 25 6.53 -12.09 -18.73
C GLY A 25 8.04 -12.25 -18.88
N TYR A 26 8.81 -11.65 -17.96
CA TYR A 26 10.28 -11.66 -18.00
C TYR A 26 10.91 -12.41 -16.82
N ARG A 27 10.29 -13.51 -16.37
CA ARG A 27 10.80 -14.36 -15.28
C ARG A 27 11.96 -15.30 -15.68
N GLY A 28 12.35 -15.33 -16.97
CA GLY A 28 13.33 -16.27 -17.51
C GLY A 28 14.80 -15.98 -17.18
N ALA A 29 15.69 -16.91 -17.52
CA ALA A 29 17.13 -16.90 -17.22
C ALA A 29 17.90 -15.64 -17.68
N SER A 30 17.28 -14.81 -18.53
CA SER A 30 17.85 -13.56 -19.00
C SER A 30 17.42 -12.33 -18.18
N GLY A 31 16.31 -12.36 -17.44
CA GLY A 31 15.72 -11.17 -16.79
C GLY A 31 15.52 -9.95 -17.72
N ILE A 32 15.01 -8.84 -17.19
CA ILE A 32 14.95 -7.55 -17.94
C ILE A 32 16.32 -6.84 -17.93
N GLY A 33 17.22 -7.22 -17.03
CA GLY A 33 18.44 -6.50 -16.69
C GLY A 33 18.58 -6.45 -15.17
N THR A 34 19.45 -5.58 -14.67
CA THR A 34 19.48 -5.27 -13.22
C THR A 34 18.38 -4.28 -12.86
N VAL A 35 17.94 -4.25 -11.59
CA VAL A 35 16.99 -3.23 -11.12
C VAL A 35 17.54 -1.83 -11.36
N HIS A 36 18.84 -1.65 -11.13
CA HIS A 36 19.53 -0.40 -11.41
C HIS A 36 19.36 0.11 -12.86
N GLN A 37 19.61 -0.75 -13.86
CA GLN A 37 19.45 -0.38 -15.27
C GLN A 37 17.99 -0.04 -15.59
N PHE A 38 17.06 -0.80 -15.01
CA PHE A 38 15.64 -0.54 -15.18
C PHE A 38 15.24 0.83 -14.63
N VAL A 39 15.67 1.16 -13.41
CA VAL A 39 15.40 2.47 -12.80
C VAL A 39 16.01 3.61 -13.63
N GLN A 40 17.23 3.46 -14.14
CA GLN A 40 17.82 4.44 -15.07
C GLN A 40 16.96 4.66 -16.32
N CYS A 41 16.38 3.60 -16.88
CA CYS A 41 15.44 3.72 -17.99
C CYS A 41 14.18 4.47 -17.59
N LEU A 42 13.64 4.23 -16.39
CA LEU A 42 12.48 4.97 -15.87
C LEU A 42 12.77 6.47 -15.71
N CYS A 43 14.00 6.86 -15.31
CA CYS A 43 14.40 8.27 -15.22
C CYS A 43 14.31 9.02 -16.56
N ALA A 44 14.54 8.33 -17.67
CA ALA A 44 14.42 8.92 -19.00
C ALA A 44 12.94 9.15 -19.40
N LEU A 45 11.99 8.55 -18.69
CA LEU A 45 10.55 8.64 -18.94
C LEU A 45 9.91 9.69 -18.01
N LEU A 46 10.26 10.96 -18.21
CA LEU A 46 9.85 12.08 -17.33
C LEU A 46 8.33 12.30 -17.20
N HIS A 47 7.53 11.74 -18.11
CA HIS A 47 6.06 11.84 -18.09
C HIS A 47 5.38 10.57 -17.57
N LEU A 48 6.14 9.54 -17.17
CA LEU A 48 5.59 8.28 -16.69
C LEU A 48 4.89 8.49 -15.35
N ARG A 49 3.58 8.22 -15.33
CA ARG A 49 2.71 8.33 -14.15
C ARG A 49 2.24 6.98 -13.62
N HIS A 50 2.17 5.96 -14.48
CA HIS A 50 1.72 4.63 -14.09
C HIS A 50 2.72 3.58 -14.57
N LEU A 51 3.19 2.75 -13.65
CA LEU A 51 4.06 1.63 -13.94
C LEU A 51 3.39 0.35 -13.46
N LYS A 52 3.23 -0.63 -14.34
CA LYS A 52 2.76 -1.98 -14.01
C LYS A 52 3.83 -3.00 -14.35
N LEU A 53 4.16 -3.86 -13.40
CA LEU A 53 5.10 -4.97 -13.56
C LEU A 53 4.39 -6.28 -13.27
N VAL A 54 4.41 -7.22 -14.22
CA VAL A 54 3.71 -8.52 -14.12
C VAL A 54 4.68 -9.65 -14.39
N ASP A 55 4.87 -10.57 -13.44
CA ASP A 55 5.74 -11.74 -13.66
C ASP A 55 7.14 -11.33 -14.18
N VAL A 56 7.76 -10.36 -13.50
CA VAL A 56 9.09 -9.85 -13.85
C VAL A 56 10.12 -10.28 -12.82
N ALA A 57 11.33 -10.55 -13.30
CA ALA A 57 12.51 -10.76 -12.47
C ALA A 57 13.66 -9.90 -12.99
N PHE A 58 14.42 -9.32 -12.07
CA PHE A 58 15.67 -8.63 -12.36
C PHE A 58 16.85 -9.48 -11.91
N ARG A 59 17.99 -9.31 -12.57
CA ARG A 59 19.24 -9.94 -12.16
C ARG A 59 19.78 -9.21 -10.94
N ASN A 60 20.31 -9.97 -9.99
CA ASN A 60 21.13 -9.40 -8.92
C ASN A 60 22.35 -8.74 -9.54
N GLY A 61 22.48 -7.44 -9.33
CA GLY A 61 23.67 -6.67 -9.68
C GLY A 61 24.39 -6.25 -8.41
N ASP A 62 25.71 -6.07 -8.51
CA ASP A 62 26.46 -5.32 -7.50
C ASP A 62 25.98 -3.86 -7.57
N GLU A 63 25.03 -3.49 -6.71
CA GLU A 63 24.46 -2.14 -6.74
C GLU A 63 25.45 -1.14 -6.10
N PRO A 64 25.85 -0.08 -6.81
CA PRO A 64 26.65 0.97 -6.20
C PRO A 64 25.82 1.71 -5.14
N ALA A 65 26.33 1.74 -3.91
CA ALA A 65 25.74 2.49 -2.82
C ALA A 65 25.58 3.98 -3.20
N GLY A 66 24.39 4.55 -3.01
CA GLY A 66 24.18 6.00 -3.07
C GLY A 66 23.44 6.53 -4.30
N PHE A 67 22.65 5.72 -5.00
CA PHE A 67 21.71 6.29 -5.98
C PHE A 67 20.59 7.06 -5.26
N GLY A 68 20.50 8.37 -5.53
CA GLY A 68 19.47 9.24 -4.98
C GLY A 68 18.09 8.98 -5.62
N VAL A 69 17.03 9.51 -5.03
CA VAL A 69 15.64 9.37 -5.51
C VAL A 69 15.52 9.73 -6.99
N LEU A 70 15.19 8.73 -7.83
CA LEU A 70 15.46 8.79 -9.26
C LEU A 70 14.24 9.16 -10.15
N GLN A 71 13.00 9.03 -9.68
CA GLN A 71 11.82 9.48 -10.46
C GLN A 71 10.89 10.33 -9.60
N LYS A 72 10.62 11.54 -10.08
CA LYS A 72 9.59 12.41 -9.52
C LYS A 72 8.28 12.19 -10.27
N GLY A 73 7.23 11.87 -9.52
CA GLY A 73 5.84 11.90 -10.01
C GLY A 73 5.42 10.63 -10.76
N LEU A 74 5.92 9.47 -10.34
CA LEU A 74 5.15 8.24 -10.57
C LEU A 74 3.96 8.30 -9.62
N ASN A 75 2.74 8.22 -10.12
CA ASN A 75 1.53 8.27 -9.28
C ASN A 75 1.12 6.86 -8.85
N THR A 76 1.17 5.90 -9.77
CA THR A 76 0.69 4.54 -9.53
C THR A 76 1.78 3.52 -9.85
N LEU A 77 2.00 2.59 -8.93
CA LEU A 77 2.84 1.41 -9.10
C LEU A 77 2.02 0.14 -8.85
N GLU A 78 1.86 -0.68 -9.87
CA GLU A 78 1.19 -1.98 -9.80
C GLU A 78 2.19 -3.12 -9.96
N LEU A 79 2.17 -4.07 -9.04
CA LEU A 79 3.09 -5.20 -8.98
C LEU A 79 2.28 -6.50 -8.88
N GLU A 80 2.45 -7.37 -9.87
CA GLU A 80 1.69 -8.60 -10.02
C GLU A 80 2.65 -9.79 -10.19
N ASP A 81 2.54 -10.81 -9.32
CA ASP A 81 3.38 -12.02 -9.31
C ASP A 81 4.91 -11.75 -9.26
N VAL A 82 5.28 -10.59 -8.70
CA VAL A 82 6.67 -10.16 -8.52
C VAL A 82 7.29 -10.82 -7.29
N SER A 83 8.52 -11.33 -7.41
CA SER A 83 9.22 -12.01 -6.32
C SER A 83 9.71 -11.06 -5.23
N ALA A 84 9.83 -11.56 -4.00
CA ALA A 84 10.32 -10.79 -2.85
C ALA A 84 11.70 -10.13 -3.10
N GLU A 85 12.60 -10.83 -3.79
CA GLU A 85 13.93 -10.33 -4.16
C GLU A 85 13.84 -9.12 -5.11
N THR A 86 12.98 -9.22 -6.13
CA THR A 86 12.75 -8.09 -7.04
C THR A 86 12.12 -6.92 -6.30
N LEU A 87 11.15 -7.17 -5.41
CA LEU A 87 10.55 -6.13 -4.59
C LEU A 87 11.61 -5.42 -3.74
N ARG A 88 12.50 -6.15 -3.05
CA ARG A 88 13.58 -5.53 -2.26
C ARG A 88 14.42 -4.57 -3.09
N GLY A 89 14.87 -4.99 -4.28
CA GLY A 89 15.65 -4.13 -5.16
C GLY A 89 14.88 -2.92 -5.69
N LEU A 90 13.58 -3.07 -5.98
CA LEU A 90 12.75 -1.95 -6.43
C LEU A 90 12.56 -0.90 -5.33
N PHE A 91 12.30 -1.34 -4.09
CA PHE A 91 12.03 -0.44 -2.96
C PHE A 91 13.31 0.16 -2.35
N SER A 92 14.47 -0.49 -2.47
CA SER A 92 15.74 0.11 -2.04
C SER A 92 16.16 1.32 -2.89
N LEU A 93 15.74 1.33 -4.16
CA LEU A 93 16.14 2.36 -5.14
C LEU A 93 15.08 3.45 -5.35
N PHE A 94 13.87 3.27 -4.81
CA PHE A 94 12.72 4.01 -5.32
C PHE A 94 11.62 4.25 -4.28
N LEU A 95 10.76 5.24 -4.57
CA LEU A 95 9.41 5.44 -4.04
C LEU A 95 9.15 6.51 -2.98
N SER A 96 9.94 7.58 -2.86
CA SER A 96 9.48 8.70 -2.01
C SER A 96 8.31 9.52 -2.60
N THR A 97 7.85 9.24 -3.84
CA THR A 97 6.85 10.08 -4.54
C THR A 97 5.64 9.33 -5.10
N VAL A 98 5.46 8.04 -4.80
CA VAL A 98 4.30 7.29 -5.31
C VAL A 98 3.04 7.58 -4.48
N GLU A 99 1.93 7.82 -5.17
CA GLU A 99 0.63 8.13 -4.57
C GLU A 99 -0.19 6.86 -4.30
N HIS A 100 -0.01 5.80 -5.10
CA HIS A 100 -0.71 4.53 -4.93
C HIS A 100 0.16 3.32 -5.32
N ILE A 101 0.20 2.30 -4.46
CA ILE A 101 0.88 1.02 -4.69
C ILE A 101 -0.13 -0.12 -4.63
N THR A 102 -0.07 -1.02 -5.61
CA THR A 102 -0.86 -2.25 -5.63
C THR A 102 0.05 -3.46 -5.68
N PHE A 103 -0.17 -4.41 -4.78
CA PHE A 103 0.42 -5.75 -4.80
C PHE A 103 -0.65 -6.79 -5.14
N THR A 104 -0.37 -7.67 -6.10
CA THR A 104 -1.28 -8.75 -6.51
C THR A 104 -0.52 -10.06 -6.66
N GLY A 105 -0.84 -11.08 -5.87
CA GLY A 105 -0.14 -12.38 -5.94
C GLY A 105 1.37 -12.31 -5.60
N CYS A 106 1.83 -11.19 -5.02
CA CYS A 106 3.22 -10.99 -4.65
C CYS A 106 3.60 -11.73 -3.36
N MET A 107 4.89 -12.06 -3.21
CA MET A 107 5.47 -12.38 -1.89
C MET A 107 6.17 -11.14 -1.37
N ILE A 108 5.52 -10.41 -0.46
CA ILE A 108 6.03 -9.15 0.07
C ILE A 108 7.08 -9.47 1.14
N PRO A 109 8.33 -9.00 1.02
CA PRO A 109 9.38 -9.29 1.99
C PRO A 109 9.06 -8.65 3.36
N ASP A 110 9.24 -9.42 4.43
CA ASP A 110 9.07 -8.93 5.81
C ASP A 110 10.03 -7.80 6.15
N GLU A 111 11.23 -7.87 5.58
CA GLU A 111 12.26 -6.85 5.64
C GLU A 111 12.18 -5.99 4.38
N MET A 112 11.33 -4.98 4.43
CA MET A 112 11.30 -3.89 3.47
C MET A 112 11.69 -2.59 4.16
N ASP A 113 12.26 -1.64 3.42
CA ASP A 113 12.35 -0.26 3.88
C ASP A 113 10.94 0.32 4.12
N ARG A 114 10.86 1.49 4.75
CA ARG A 114 9.57 2.15 4.99
C ARG A 114 8.85 2.37 3.66
N LEU A 115 7.60 1.87 3.58
CA LEU A 115 6.74 2.14 2.44
C LEU A 115 6.37 3.63 2.42
N PRO A 116 6.23 4.25 1.24
CA PRO A 116 5.72 5.61 1.17
C PRO A 116 4.34 5.72 1.82
N PRO A 117 4.02 6.87 2.43
CA PRO A 117 2.69 7.16 2.98
C PRO A 117 1.70 7.43 1.84
N CYS A 118 1.38 6.37 1.10
CA CYS A 118 0.57 6.38 -0.12
C CYS A 118 -0.66 5.48 0.06
N GLY A 119 -1.59 5.51 -0.90
CA GLY A 119 -2.65 4.50 -0.93
C GLY A 119 -2.07 3.11 -1.18
N LEU A 120 -2.50 2.12 -0.41
CA LEU A 120 -2.00 0.75 -0.49
C LEU A 120 -3.14 -0.20 -0.82
N GLN A 121 -2.98 -0.95 -1.91
CA GLN A 121 -3.85 -2.06 -2.26
C GLN A 121 -3.08 -3.38 -2.21
N ILE A 122 -3.67 -4.37 -1.56
CA ILE A 122 -3.14 -5.72 -1.45
C ILE A 122 -4.23 -6.69 -1.91
N ALA A 123 -3.92 -7.52 -2.90
CA ALA A 123 -4.89 -8.44 -3.49
C ALA A 123 -4.31 -9.85 -3.68
N HIS A 124 -5.12 -10.87 -3.42
CA HIS A 124 -4.82 -12.27 -3.73
C HIS A 124 -3.47 -12.76 -3.19
N LEU A 125 -3.07 -12.34 -1.99
CA LEU A 125 -1.84 -12.86 -1.37
C LEU A 125 -2.08 -14.27 -0.81
N SER A 126 -1.01 -15.06 -0.74
CA SER A 126 -1.09 -16.40 -0.17
C SER A 126 -1.45 -16.35 1.32
N ALA A 127 -2.07 -17.42 1.82
CA ALA A 127 -2.37 -17.55 3.25
C ALA A 127 -1.11 -17.60 4.14
N GLU A 128 0.05 -17.90 3.54
CA GLU A 128 1.35 -17.93 4.23
C GLU A 128 1.97 -16.54 4.40
N GLN A 129 1.50 -15.54 3.64
CA GLN A 129 2.01 -14.18 3.74
C GLN A 129 1.47 -13.49 5.00
N ASP A 130 2.36 -13.14 5.93
CA ASP A 130 2.05 -12.25 7.04
C ASP A 130 1.98 -10.78 6.54
N LEU A 131 0.87 -10.10 6.82
CA LEU A 131 0.66 -8.70 6.46
C LEU A 131 1.17 -7.73 7.53
N ALA A 132 1.33 -8.17 8.78
CA ALA A 132 1.72 -7.29 9.87
C ALA A 132 3.08 -6.59 9.62
N PRO A 133 4.13 -7.25 9.10
CA PRO A 133 5.40 -6.59 8.78
C PRO A 133 5.28 -5.46 7.75
N VAL A 134 4.37 -5.64 6.78
CA VAL A 134 4.10 -4.66 5.72
C VAL A 134 3.35 -3.46 6.31
N LEU A 135 2.27 -3.71 7.05
CA LEU A 135 1.42 -2.69 7.64
C LEU A 135 2.12 -1.87 8.75
N ARG A 136 3.04 -2.46 9.51
CA ARG A 136 3.87 -1.71 10.48
C ARG A 136 4.81 -0.69 9.83
N ARG A 137 5.17 -0.89 8.56
CA ARG A 137 6.09 -0.03 7.81
C ARG A 137 5.37 0.95 6.89
N TRP A 138 4.06 0.82 6.77
CA TRP A 138 3.21 1.68 5.98
C TRP A 138 2.47 2.68 6.87
N SER A 139 2.37 3.92 6.39
CA SER A 139 1.76 5.04 7.12
C SER A 139 0.87 5.90 6.21
N GLY A 140 0.28 5.29 5.17
CA GLY A 140 -0.71 5.96 4.33
C GLY A 140 -2.10 6.01 4.96
N GLU A 141 -3.03 6.63 4.23
CA GLU A 141 -4.39 6.90 4.70
C GLU A 141 -5.42 5.90 4.16
N ASP A 142 -5.16 5.34 2.97
CA ASP A 142 -6.08 4.45 2.24
C ASP A 142 -5.54 3.03 2.15
N LEU A 143 -6.24 2.07 2.75
CA LEU A 143 -5.95 0.64 2.64
C LEU A 143 -7.08 -0.09 1.90
N THR A 144 -6.72 -0.83 0.86
CA THR A 144 -7.61 -1.77 0.18
C THR A 144 -7.06 -3.18 0.27
N VAL A 145 -7.87 -4.12 0.74
CA VAL A 145 -7.51 -5.54 0.89
C VAL A 145 -8.52 -6.41 0.18
N ILE A 146 -8.06 -7.28 -0.74
CA ILE A 146 -8.93 -8.09 -1.60
C ILE A 146 -8.49 -9.55 -1.53
N ASP A 147 -9.39 -10.45 -1.15
CA ASP A 147 -9.18 -11.91 -1.15
C ASP A 147 -7.85 -12.33 -0.46
N CYS A 148 -7.56 -11.75 0.71
CA CYS A 148 -6.34 -12.02 1.47
C CYS A 148 -6.66 -12.76 2.78
N PRO A 149 -6.40 -14.09 2.87
CA PRO A 149 -6.71 -14.88 4.08
C PRO A 149 -5.95 -14.42 5.34
N SER A 150 -4.79 -13.77 5.17
CA SER A 150 -4.01 -13.21 6.27
C SER A 150 -4.60 -11.93 6.86
N PHE A 151 -5.59 -11.32 6.20
CA PHE A 151 -6.40 -10.26 6.80
C PHE A 151 -7.50 -10.88 7.67
N ASN A 152 -7.15 -11.16 8.92
CA ASN A 152 -7.93 -11.96 9.85
C ASN A 152 -8.09 -11.28 11.23
N THR A 153 -8.81 -11.94 12.14
CA THR A 153 -9.04 -11.45 13.51
C THR A 153 -7.75 -11.11 14.27
N ALA A 154 -6.66 -11.86 14.08
CA ALA A 154 -5.39 -11.61 14.78
C ALA A 154 -4.75 -10.30 14.29
N LEU A 155 -4.68 -10.10 12.97
CA LEU A 155 -4.16 -8.85 12.40
C LEU A 155 -5.01 -7.64 12.81
N LEU A 156 -6.33 -7.78 12.81
CA LEU A 156 -7.24 -6.72 13.29
C LEU A 156 -7.00 -6.38 14.77
N ALA A 157 -6.71 -7.37 15.61
CA ALA A 157 -6.37 -7.14 17.01
C ALA A 157 -5.04 -6.39 17.19
N GLU A 158 -4.09 -6.58 16.28
CA GLU A 158 -2.84 -5.79 16.28
C GLU A 158 -3.06 -4.34 15.81
N LEU A 159 -3.95 -4.11 14.83
CA LEU A 159 -4.33 -2.77 14.37
C LEU A 159 -5.15 -1.98 15.41
N ALA A 160 -5.74 -2.67 16.38
CA ALA A 160 -6.63 -2.14 17.40
C ALA A 160 -5.92 -1.41 18.55
N GLN A 161 -4.62 -1.61 18.73
CA GLN A 161 -3.90 -1.16 19.91
C GLN A 161 -2.45 -0.80 19.60
N PRO A 162 -1.81 0.07 20.40
CA PRO A 162 -0.40 0.31 20.25
C PRO A 162 0.42 -0.92 20.68
N ASP A 163 1.61 -1.04 20.13
CA ASP A 163 2.59 -2.02 20.57
C ASP A 163 3.15 -1.70 21.97
N ALA A 164 4.09 -2.53 22.45
CA ALA A 164 4.69 -2.39 23.78
C ALA A 164 5.44 -1.07 23.99
N VAL A 165 5.81 -0.36 22.93
CA VAL A 165 6.50 0.95 22.99
C VAL A 165 5.57 2.11 22.66
N GLY A 166 4.27 1.86 22.47
CA GLY A 166 3.25 2.88 22.23
C GLY A 166 2.99 3.20 20.76
N ASN A 167 3.59 2.48 19.81
CA ASN A 167 3.39 2.74 18.39
C ASN A 167 2.15 2.05 17.85
N TRP A 168 1.31 2.79 17.14
CA TRP A 168 0.16 2.25 16.42
C TRP A 168 0.58 1.71 15.05
N MET A 169 0.04 0.55 14.67
CA MET A 169 0.14 0.07 13.29
C MET A 169 -0.73 0.93 12.37
N CYS A 170 -0.16 1.34 11.24
CA CYS A 170 -0.76 2.27 10.27
C CYS A 170 -1.39 3.50 10.94
N PRO A 171 -0.62 4.36 11.63
CA PRO A 171 -1.20 5.38 12.51
C PRO A 171 -2.07 6.40 11.76
N ARG A 172 -1.83 6.60 10.46
CA ARG A 172 -2.59 7.54 9.60
C ARG A 172 -3.75 6.91 8.85
N LEU A 173 -4.00 5.61 9.02
CA LEU A 173 -5.09 4.91 8.33
C LEU A 173 -6.44 5.53 8.66
N MET A 174 -7.16 5.96 7.63
CA MET A 174 -8.48 6.60 7.73
C MET A 174 -9.55 5.87 6.92
N ASN A 175 -9.15 5.26 5.81
CA ASN A 175 -10.06 4.63 4.87
C ASN A 175 -9.67 3.17 4.67
N ILE A 176 -10.63 2.27 4.92
CA ILE A 176 -10.42 0.83 4.75
C ILE A 176 -11.48 0.30 3.80
N THR A 177 -11.03 -0.38 2.75
CA THR A 177 -11.86 -1.19 1.87
C THR A 177 -11.42 -2.65 1.95
N VAL A 178 -12.33 -3.56 2.27
CA VAL A 178 -12.06 -5.00 2.35
C VAL A 178 -13.04 -5.76 1.49
N SER A 179 -12.55 -6.65 0.62
CA SER A 179 -13.40 -7.49 -0.22
C SER A 179 -12.98 -8.95 -0.17
N GLY A 180 -13.94 -9.87 -0.05
CA GLY A 180 -13.71 -11.31 -0.15
C GLY A 180 -12.85 -11.93 0.97
N CYS A 181 -12.66 -11.21 2.09
CA CYS A 181 -11.90 -11.70 3.23
C CYS A 181 -12.85 -12.29 4.28
N ALA A 182 -12.87 -13.62 4.42
CA ALA A 182 -13.82 -14.33 5.30
C ALA A 182 -13.27 -14.68 6.71
N GLN A 183 -12.03 -14.26 7.04
CA GLN A 183 -11.32 -14.69 8.26
C GLN A 183 -11.49 -13.72 9.45
N PHE A 184 -12.55 -12.91 9.43
CA PHE A 184 -12.94 -12.02 10.52
C PHE A 184 -14.46 -11.82 10.56
N THR A 185 -14.96 -11.23 11.63
CA THR A 185 -16.37 -10.86 11.84
C THR A 185 -16.55 -9.33 11.91
N SER A 186 -17.80 -8.84 11.81
CA SER A 186 -18.09 -7.42 12.04
C SER A 186 -17.62 -6.92 13.41
N GLY A 187 -17.71 -7.78 14.43
CA GLY A 187 -17.24 -7.48 15.77
C GLY A 187 -15.72 -7.33 15.86
N ASP A 188 -14.96 -8.06 15.03
CA ASP A 188 -13.50 -7.90 14.96
C ASP A 188 -13.11 -6.55 14.36
N LEU A 189 -13.78 -6.15 13.28
CA LEU A 189 -13.59 -4.82 12.69
C LEU A 189 -13.97 -3.72 13.67
N ARG A 190 -15.11 -3.84 14.36
CA ARG A 190 -15.50 -2.88 15.40
C ARG A 190 -14.46 -2.78 16.50
N ARG A 191 -13.95 -3.91 17.00
CA ARG A 191 -12.90 -3.92 18.04
C ARG A 191 -11.60 -3.28 17.59
N MET A 192 -11.30 -3.29 16.29
CA MET A 192 -10.17 -2.56 15.73
C MET A 192 -10.43 -1.06 15.62
N VAL A 193 -11.63 -0.66 15.22
CA VAL A 193 -11.98 0.74 14.96
C VAL A 193 -12.23 1.53 16.25
N ASP A 194 -12.96 0.95 17.22
CA ASP A 194 -13.42 1.63 18.44
C ASP A 194 -12.28 2.28 19.25
N PRO A 195 -11.16 1.58 19.56
CA PRO A 195 -10.05 2.21 20.29
C PRO A 195 -9.42 3.39 19.55
N ARG A 196 -9.36 3.35 18.21
CA ARG A 196 -8.79 4.44 17.39
C ARG A 196 -9.66 5.68 17.46
N CYS A 197 -10.98 5.51 17.37
CA CYS A 197 -11.96 6.58 17.57
C CYS A 197 -11.85 7.17 18.99
N ALA A 198 -11.80 6.33 20.02
CA ALA A 198 -11.70 6.77 21.41
C ALA A 198 -10.42 7.56 21.70
N VAL A 199 -9.29 7.17 21.12
CA VAL A 199 -8.03 7.91 21.26
C VAL A 199 -8.13 9.28 20.58
N ARG A 200 -8.63 9.34 19.34
CA ARG A 200 -8.74 10.60 18.59
C ARG A 200 -9.71 11.59 19.24
N GLU A 201 -10.82 11.11 19.81
CA GLU A 201 -11.76 11.93 20.57
C GLU A 201 -11.10 12.50 21.83
N ARG A 202 -10.35 11.67 22.57
CA ARG A 202 -9.64 12.09 23.79
C ARG A 202 -8.54 13.12 23.53
N THR A 203 -7.86 13.05 22.38
CA THR A 203 -6.79 13.99 22.02
C THR A 203 -7.30 15.27 21.35
N GLY A 204 -8.60 15.39 21.08
CA GLY A 204 -9.17 16.60 20.49
C GLY A 204 -8.96 16.73 18.99
N PHE A 205 -8.80 15.62 18.27
CA PHE A 205 -8.70 15.56 16.80
C PHE A 205 -7.50 16.33 16.19
N PRO A 206 -6.26 16.14 16.67
CA PRO A 206 -5.08 16.72 16.03
C PRO A 206 -4.93 16.23 14.59
N ASP A 207 -4.42 17.10 13.72
CA ASP A 207 -4.08 16.76 12.34
C ASP A 207 -2.77 15.95 12.31
N PRO A 208 -2.52 15.11 11.29
CA PRO A 208 -1.30 14.30 11.19
C PRO A 208 0.02 15.09 11.16
N GLY A 209 -0.01 16.41 11.06
CA GLY A 209 1.17 17.28 11.15
C GLY A 209 1.47 17.78 12.56
N ASP A 210 0.56 17.58 13.51
CA ASP A 210 0.64 18.11 14.86
C ASP A 210 1.46 17.19 15.77
N ASP A 211 2.17 17.77 16.75
CA ASP A 211 3.00 17.03 17.71
C ASP A 211 2.16 16.12 18.62
N GLU A 212 0.89 16.48 18.84
CA GLU A 212 -0.09 15.71 19.62
C GLU A 212 -0.75 14.57 18.84
N PHE A 213 -0.43 14.40 17.54
CA PHE A 213 -1.00 13.33 16.73
C PHE A 213 -0.52 11.95 17.19
N ILE A 214 -1.48 11.06 17.48
CA ILE A 214 -1.22 9.67 17.89
C ILE A 214 -1.69 8.69 16.82
N VAL A 215 -2.97 8.75 16.47
CA VAL A 215 -3.62 7.82 15.53
C VAL A 215 -4.87 8.47 14.93
N SER A 216 -5.13 8.19 13.65
CA SER A 216 -6.36 8.56 12.96
C SER A 216 -7.52 7.65 13.34
N SER A 217 -8.73 8.21 13.37
CA SER A 217 -9.98 7.44 13.36
C SER A 217 -10.23 6.89 11.96
N ILE A 218 -10.99 5.80 11.89
CA ILE A 218 -11.49 5.32 10.61
C ILE A 218 -12.72 6.16 10.25
N ASP A 219 -12.64 6.84 9.12
CA ASP A 219 -13.69 7.72 8.61
C ASP A 219 -14.53 7.00 7.55
N MET A 220 -13.89 6.16 6.73
CA MET A 220 -14.58 5.36 5.72
C MET A 220 -14.28 3.88 5.89
N LEU A 221 -15.34 3.08 6.01
CA LEU A 221 -15.27 1.62 6.04
C LEU A 221 -16.13 1.04 4.91
N LYS A 222 -15.51 0.28 4.01
CA LYS A 222 -16.20 -0.46 2.95
C LYS A 222 -15.90 -1.94 3.08
N THR A 223 -16.93 -2.76 3.12
CA THR A 223 -16.81 -4.22 3.12
C THR A 223 -17.73 -4.85 2.08
N SER A 224 -17.22 -5.81 1.35
CA SER A 224 -17.98 -6.64 0.40
C SER A 224 -17.56 -8.10 0.54
N ASP A 225 -18.51 -9.02 0.58
CA ASP A 225 -18.24 -10.46 0.59
C ASP A 225 -17.35 -10.91 1.78
N CYS A 226 -17.40 -10.20 2.91
CA CYS A 226 -16.61 -10.47 4.13
C CYS A 226 -17.44 -11.04 5.30
N GLY A 227 -18.63 -11.57 5.01
CA GLY A 227 -19.57 -12.07 6.02
C GLY A 227 -20.71 -11.11 6.36
N ALA A 228 -21.54 -11.54 7.32
CA ALA A 228 -22.72 -10.80 7.76
C ALA A 228 -22.32 -9.62 8.68
N LEU A 229 -23.10 -8.55 8.62
CA LEU A 229 -23.03 -7.45 9.56
C LEU A 229 -24.01 -7.71 10.71
N GLU A 230 -23.50 -7.94 11.91
CA GLU A 230 -24.33 -8.16 13.09
C GLU A 230 -25.10 -6.87 13.47
N PRO A 231 -26.35 -6.98 13.97
CA PRO A 231 -27.19 -5.81 14.26
C PRO A 231 -26.55 -4.81 15.24
N GLU A 232 -25.90 -5.31 16.30
CA GLU A 232 -25.25 -4.44 17.30
C GLU A 232 -24.08 -3.65 16.70
N ASP A 233 -23.31 -4.28 15.79
CA ASP A 233 -22.21 -3.62 15.11
C ASP A 233 -22.70 -2.63 14.07
N ARG A 234 -23.79 -2.94 13.37
CA ARG A 234 -24.45 -2.02 12.45
C ARG A 234 -24.85 -0.72 13.15
N GLU A 235 -25.56 -0.82 14.27
CA GLU A 235 -25.98 0.34 15.06
C GLU A 235 -24.77 1.14 15.56
N TRP A 236 -23.71 0.45 15.99
CA TRP A 236 -22.49 1.11 16.41
C TRP A 236 -21.80 1.83 15.25
N PHE A 237 -21.63 1.18 14.10
CA PHE A 237 -20.97 1.77 12.93
C PHE A 237 -21.75 2.99 12.40
N ASP A 238 -23.08 2.91 12.37
CA ASP A 238 -23.95 4.01 11.93
C ASP A 238 -23.79 5.27 12.81
N LYS A 239 -23.53 5.08 14.10
CA LYS A 239 -23.34 6.17 15.07
C LYS A 239 -21.92 6.71 15.14
N ASN A 240 -20.90 5.90 14.86
CA ASN A 240 -19.51 6.25 15.16
C ASN A 240 -18.64 6.48 13.92
N ILE A 241 -19.02 5.99 12.75
CA ILE A 241 -18.22 6.09 11.53
C ILE A 241 -18.90 7.01 10.53
N CYS A 242 -18.09 7.81 9.83
CA CYS A 242 -18.55 8.86 8.94
C CYS A 242 -19.26 8.29 7.70
N THR A 243 -18.67 7.29 7.04
CA THR A 243 -19.27 6.60 5.89
C THR A 243 -19.03 5.09 5.99
N VAL A 244 -20.10 4.31 5.90
CA VAL A 244 -20.03 2.85 5.95
C VAL A 244 -20.80 2.25 4.78
N GLU A 245 -20.15 1.34 4.05
CA GLU A 245 -20.77 0.47 3.06
C GLU A 245 -20.48 -0.97 3.46
N TRP A 246 -21.51 -1.79 3.65
CA TRP A 246 -21.38 -3.20 4.00
C TRP A 246 -22.32 -4.04 3.14
N ASN A 247 -21.77 -4.72 2.14
CA ASN A 247 -22.54 -5.44 1.12
C ASN A 247 -23.61 -4.51 0.50
N SER A 248 -24.90 -4.81 0.72
CA SER A 248 -26.03 -4.01 0.23
C SER A 248 -26.51 -2.93 1.20
N TRP A 249 -25.93 -2.83 2.40
CA TRP A 249 -26.29 -1.82 3.39
C TRP A 249 -25.32 -0.63 3.34
N SER A 250 -25.83 0.58 3.56
CA SER A 250 -25.03 1.77 3.77
C SER A 250 -25.51 2.55 4.99
N GLY A 251 -24.59 3.24 5.67
CA GLY A 251 -24.90 4.08 6.82
C GLY A 251 -23.74 5.00 7.20
N GLY A 252 -23.77 5.44 8.45
CA GLY A 252 -22.76 6.32 9.04
C GLY A 252 -23.30 7.71 9.37
N THR A 253 -22.54 8.45 10.15
CA THR A 253 -22.97 9.72 10.74
C THR A 253 -23.30 10.78 9.69
N LYS A 254 -22.62 10.80 8.53
CA LYS A 254 -22.95 11.74 7.45
C LYS A 254 -24.29 11.42 6.77
N GLN A 255 -24.68 10.16 6.66
CA GLN A 255 -25.98 9.80 6.07
C GLN A 255 -27.15 10.18 7.00
N SER A 256 -26.93 10.14 8.32
CA SER A 256 -27.95 10.51 9.31
C SER A 256 -28.39 11.99 9.26
N VAL A 257 -27.56 12.88 8.68
CA VAL A 257 -27.84 14.32 8.55
C VAL A 257 -28.68 14.65 7.32
N LEU A 258 -28.68 13.80 6.28
CA LEU A 258 -29.42 14.04 5.03
C LEU A 258 -30.91 13.61 5.09
N TYR A 259 -31.32 12.90 6.14
CA TYR A 259 -32.70 12.39 6.32
C TYR A 259 -33.40 12.95 7.57
N ARG A 260 -32.92 14.06 8.14
CA ARG A 260 -33.60 14.83 9.19
C ARG A 260 -33.99 16.20 8.67
#